data_AF-A0A969DU77-F1
#
_entry.id   AF-A0A969DU77-F1
#
_cell.length_a   1.000
_cell.length_b   1.000
_cell.length_c   1.000
_cell.angle_alpha   90.00
_cell.angle_beta   90.00
_cell.angle_gamma   90.00
#
_symmetry.space_group_name_H-M   'P 1'
#
loop_
_entity.id
_entity.type
_entity.pdbx_description
1 polymer ?
#
loop_
_entity_poly.entity_id
_entity_poly.type
_entity_poly.pdbx_seq_one_letter_code
_entity_poly.pdbx_strand_id
1 'polypeptide(L)' 'MTVSAELLETLTQMPKSLQQEVLHYAKYLNEKYARSQPEEPPKKRRLAGSMKGTFKLPLPDNFDDPIEDFEEYM' A
#
# COMPACT_ATOMS: atom_id res chain seq x y z
N MET A 1 19.19 -2.86 -28.07
CA MET A 1 19.33 -4.32 -27.93
C MET A 1 18.59 -4.73 -26.67
N THR A 2 17.95 -5.90 -26.64
CA THR A 2 17.21 -6.34 -25.46
C THR A 2 18.19 -6.90 -24.43
N VAL A 3 18.10 -6.46 -23.17
CA VAL A 3 18.98 -6.91 -22.07
C VAL A 3 19.02 -8.44 -21.94
N SER A 4 17.93 -9.12 -22.34
CA SER A 4 17.84 -10.58 -22.42
C SER A 4 18.83 -11.23 -23.40
N ALA A 5 19.14 -10.57 -24.52
CA ALA A 5 20.04 -11.10 -25.54
C ALA A 5 21.51 -11.02 -25.08
N GLU A 6 21.90 -9.89 -24.50
CA GLU A 6 23.25 -9.67 -23.95
C GLU A 6 23.54 -10.60 -22.75
N LEU A 7 22.50 -10.91 -21.94
CA LEU A 7 22.60 -11.90 -20.87
C LEU A 7 22.91 -13.31 -21.38
N LEU A 8 22.35 -13.72 -22.53
CA LEU A 8 22.59 -15.04 -23.10
C LEU A 8 24.00 -15.16 -23.68
N GLU A 9 24.47 -14.15 -24.41
CA GLU A 9 25.83 -14.12 -24.94
C GLU A 9 26.87 -14.19 -23.82
N THR A 10 26.71 -13.38 -22.77
CA THR A 10 27.63 -13.38 -21.62
C THR A 10 27.61 -14.70 -20.85
N LEU A 11 26.45 -15.35 -20.70
CA LEU A 11 26.34 -16.67 -20.08
C LEU A 11 27.08 -17.76 -20.87
N THR A 12 27.04 -17.71 -22.20
CA THR A 12 27.73 -18.71 -23.04
C THR A 12 29.26 -18.61 -22.98
N GLN A 13 29.80 -17.43 -22.68
CA GLN A 13 31.25 -17.22 -22.54
C GLN A 13 31.77 -17.56 -21.12
N MET A 14 30.89 -17.73 -20.14
CA MET A 14 31.27 -17.96 -18.74
C MET A 14 31.48 -19.45 -18.37
N PRO A 15 32.37 -19.74 -17.40
CA PRO A 15 32.50 -21.06 -16.80
C PRO A 15 31.23 -21.52 -16.05
N LYS A 16 31.04 -22.84 -15.94
CA LYS A 16 29.86 -23.45 -15.28
C LYS A 16 29.63 -22.98 -13.83
N SER A 17 30.67 -22.66 -13.08
CA SER A 17 30.56 -22.16 -11.70
C SER A 17 29.86 -20.80 -11.64
N LEU A 18 30.23 -19.86 -12.51
CA LEU A 18 29.64 -18.54 -12.60
C LEU A 18 28.18 -18.60 -13.08
N GLN A 19 27.86 -19.51 -14.00
CA GLN A 19 26.48 -19.73 -14.43
C GLN A 19 25.58 -20.17 -13.26
N GLN A 20 26.10 -20.99 -12.34
CA GLN A 20 25.35 -21.39 -11.15
C GLN A 20 25.10 -20.22 -10.20
N GLU A 21 26.09 -19.35 -9.97
CA GLU A 21 25.91 -18.15 -9.16
C GLU A 21 24.86 -17.19 -9.74
N VAL A 22 24.89 -16.97 -11.07
CA VAL A 22 23.88 -16.16 -11.77
C VAL A 22 22.50 -16.79 -11.63
N LEU A 23 22.37 -18.11 -11.75
CA LEU A 23 21.11 -18.81 -11.54
C LEU A 23 20.60 -18.64 -10.09
N HIS A 24 21.48 -18.74 -9.11
CA HIS A 24 21.13 -18.52 -7.70
C HIS A 24 20.67 -17.08 -7.46
N TYR A 25 21.37 -16.10 -8.03
CA TYR A 25 21.00 -14.70 -7.90
C TYR A 25 19.66 -14.38 -8.60
N ALA A 26 19.43 -14.93 -9.79
CA ALA A 26 18.16 -14.78 -10.50
C ALA A 26 16.99 -15.39 -9.71
N LYS A 27 17.18 -16.56 -9.10
CA LYS A 27 16.19 -17.17 -8.20
C LYS A 27 15.93 -16.31 -6.97
N TYR A 28 16.98 -15.79 -6.34
CA TYR A 28 16.87 -14.89 -5.20
C TYR A 28 16.07 -13.63 -5.54
N LEU A 29 16.34 -13.00 -6.69
CA LEU A 29 15.58 -11.83 -7.15
C LEU A 29 14.10 -12.17 -7.35
N ASN A 30 13.80 -13.29 -8.02
CA ASN A 30 12.42 -13.72 -8.21
C ASN A 30 11.72 -13.98 -6.87
N GLU A 31 12.35 -14.67 -5.92
CA GLU A 31 11.74 -14.94 -4.61
C GLU A 31 11.55 -13.66 -3.78
N LYS A 32 12.55 -12.77 -3.79
CA LYS A 32 12.51 -11.50 -3.07
C LYS A 32 11.36 -10.62 -3.56
N TYR A 33 11.24 -10.48 -4.88
CA TYR A 33 10.23 -9.61 -5.49
C TYR A 33 8.86 -10.27 -5.70
N ALA A 34 8.78 -11.61 -5.70
CA ALA A 34 7.51 -12.33 -5.61
C ALA A 34 6.86 -12.16 -4.23
N ARG A 35 7.67 -12.12 -3.14
CA ARG A 35 7.16 -11.83 -1.79
C ARG A 35 6.92 -10.36 -1.52
N SER A 36 7.57 -9.47 -2.27
CA SER A 36 7.48 -8.03 -2.05
C SER A 36 6.58 -7.34 -3.06
N GLN A 37 5.58 -8.01 -3.66
CA GLN A 37 4.40 -7.25 -4.08
C GLN A 37 3.81 -6.70 -2.79
N PRO A 38 3.95 -5.39 -2.51
CA PRO A 38 3.20 -4.82 -1.42
C PRO A 38 1.77 -4.92 -1.91
N GLU A 39 1.00 -5.89 -1.41
CA GLU A 39 -0.43 -5.70 -1.40
C GLU A 39 -0.62 -4.35 -0.70
N GLU A 40 -0.94 -3.32 -1.48
CA GLU A 40 -1.24 -2.01 -0.90
C GLU A 40 -2.26 -2.30 0.20
N PRO A 41 -1.93 -2.01 1.48
CA PRO A 41 -2.88 -2.29 2.55
C PRO A 41 -4.18 -1.61 2.13
N PRO A 42 -5.33 -2.32 2.13
CA PRO A 42 -6.55 -1.81 1.54
C PRO A 42 -6.78 -0.42 2.12
N LYS A 43 -6.75 0.60 1.24
CA LYS A 43 -6.81 2.01 1.66
C LYS A 43 -7.99 2.14 2.61
N LYS A 44 -7.72 2.32 3.91
CA LYS A 44 -8.76 2.44 4.93
C LYS A 44 -9.63 3.63 4.53
N ARG A 45 -10.85 3.33 4.08
CA ARG A 45 -11.81 4.36 3.70
C ARG A 45 -12.14 5.17 4.95
N ARG A 46 -12.18 6.50 4.82
CA ARG A 46 -12.63 7.35 5.93
C ARG A 46 -14.08 6.99 6.25
N LEU A 47 -14.33 6.58 7.50
CA LEU A 47 -15.67 6.23 7.98
C LEU A 47 -16.41 7.42 8.60
N ALA A 48 -15.74 8.56 8.75
CA ALA A 48 -16.36 9.77 9.30
C ALA A 48 -17.56 10.19 8.43
N GLY A 49 -18.73 10.33 9.06
CA GLY A 49 -19.98 10.72 8.39
C GLY A 49 -20.69 9.61 7.62
N SER A 50 -20.19 8.37 7.62
CA SER A 50 -20.81 7.24 6.89
C SER A 50 -22.24 6.90 7.35
N MET A 51 -22.56 7.24 8.60
CA MET A 51 -23.88 7.00 9.23
C MET A 51 -24.71 8.28 9.32
N LYS A 52 -24.36 9.36 8.61
CA LYS A 52 -25.15 10.60 8.62
C LYS A 52 -26.56 10.32 8.09
N GLY A 53 -27.57 10.59 8.91
CA GLY A 53 -28.98 10.41 8.56
C GLY A 53 -29.52 8.98 8.72
N THR A 54 -28.71 8.02 9.18
CA THR A 54 -29.19 6.65 9.45
C THR A 54 -29.87 6.51 10.81
N PHE A 55 -29.62 7.45 11.72
CA PHE A 55 -30.25 7.53 13.02
C PHE A 55 -30.81 8.94 13.24
N LYS A 56 -32.04 9.02 13.74
CA LYS A 56 -32.61 10.24 14.29
C LYS A 56 -32.49 10.14 15.80
N LEU A 57 -31.55 10.88 16.38
CA LEU A 57 -31.50 11.03 17.82
C LEU A 57 -32.73 11.85 18.26
N PRO A 58 -33.39 11.49 19.38
CA PRO A 58 -34.41 12.34 19.98
C PRO A 58 -33.71 13.52 20.67
N LEU A 59 -33.11 14.40 19.86
CA LEU A 59 -32.54 15.65 20.32
C LEU A 59 -33.66 16.67 20.47
N PRO A 60 -33.57 17.56 21.47
CA PRO A 60 -34.46 18.70 21.56
C PRO A 60 -34.20 19.65 20.38
N ASP A 61 -35.23 20.40 19.99
CA ASP A 61 -35.17 21.30 18.82
C ASP A 61 -34.13 22.42 18.95
N ASN A 62 -33.69 22.71 20.19
CA ASN A 62 -32.70 23.72 20.53
C ASN A 62 -31.26 23.17 20.66
N PHE A 63 -30.99 21.95 20.21
CA PHE A 63 -29.65 21.36 20.35
C PHE A 63 -28.55 22.13 19.59
N ASP A 64 -28.90 22.71 18.44
CA ASP A 64 -27.98 23.48 17.61
C ASP A 64 -27.87 24.95 18.06
N ASP A 65 -28.62 25.36 19.09
CA ASP A 65 -28.59 26.74 19.60
C ASP A 65 -27.27 27.01 20.35
N PRO A 66 -26.73 28.25 20.26
CA PRO A 66 -25.54 28.62 21.00
C PRO A 66 -25.78 28.53 22.50
N ILE A 67 -24.82 27.94 23.22
CA ILE A 67 -24.87 27.85 24.67
C ILE A 67 -24.21 29.10 25.23
N GLU A 68 -24.98 29.94 25.94
CA GLU A 68 -24.51 31.21 26.52
C GLU A 68 -23.26 31.02 27.41
N ASP A 69 -23.18 29.91 28.16
CA ASP A 69 -22.04 29.56 29.02
C ASP A 69 -20.72 29.31 28.26
N PHE A 70 -20.77 29.11 26.93
CA PHE A 70 -19.57 28.92 26.10
C PHE A 70 -19.06 30.22 25.48
N GLU A 71 -19.82 31.33 25.51
CA GLU A 71 -19.35 32.63 25.01
C GLU A 71 -18.16 33.17 25.81
N GLU A 72 -18.06 32.83 27.10
CA GLU A 72 -16.93 33.25 27.94
C GLU A 72 -15.60 32.54 27.58
N TYR A 73 -15.65 31.48 26.77
CA TYR A 73 -14.50 30.62 26.44
C TYR A 73 -14.05 30.66 24.97
N MET A 74 -14.78 31.38 24.11
CA MET A 74 -14.47 31.57 22.67
C MET A 74 -13.82 32.93 22.41
#